data_AF-A0A0Z8GG28-F1
#
_entry.id   AF-A0A0Z8GG28-F1
#
_cell.length_a   1.000
_cell.length_b   1.000
_cell.length_c   1.000
_cell.angle_alpha   90.00
_cell.angle_beta   90.00
_cell.angle_gamma   90.00
#
_symmetry.space_group_name_H-M   'P 1'
#
loop_
_entity.id
_entity.type
_entity.pdbx_description
1 polymer ?
#
loop_
_entity_poly.entity_id
_entity_poly.type
_entity_poly.pdbx_seq_one_letter_code
_entity_poly.pdbx_strand_id
1 'polypeptide(L)' 'MSIYDFTVQKQDGTDQSMAEYQGQVLLIVNM' A
#
# COMPACT_ATOMS: atom_id res chain seq x y z
N MET A 1 -5.50 -12.29 -6.53
CA MET A 1 -5.59 -11.12 -5.64
C MET A 1 -4.25 -10.96 -4.96
N SER A 2 -3.51 -9.93 -5.36
CA SER A 2 -2.28 -9.50 -4.72
C SER A 2 -2.52 -8.20 -3.96
N ILE A 3 -1.67 -7.88 -2.98
CA ILE A 3 -1.70 -6.56 -2.34
C ILE A 3 -1.44 -5.42 -3.33
N TYR A 4 -0.76 -5.71 -4.45
CA TYR A 4 -0.40 -4.74 -5.49
C TYR A 4 -1.58 -4.25 -6.32
N ASP A 5 -2.73 -4.93 -6.24
CA ASP A 5 -3.95 -4.55 -6.96
C ASP A 5 -4.73 -3.43 -6.24
N PHE A 6 -4.26 -2.98 -5.07
CA PHE A 6 -4.94 -1.99 -4.24
C PHE A 6 -4.31 -0.59 -4.34
N THR A 7 -5.18 0.40 -4.19
CA THR A 7 -4.82 1.79 -3.90
C THR A 7 -5.36 2.13 -2.51
N VAL A 8 -4.53 2.74 -1.68
CA VAL A 8 -4.90 3.16 -0.32
C VAL A 8 -4.73 4.67 -0.18
N GLN A 9 -5.53 5.30 0.67
CA GLN A 9 -5.35 6.72 0.98
C GLN A 9 -4.36 6.88 2.14
N LYS A 10 -3.37 7.75 1.97
CA LYS A 10 -2.44 8.15 3.03
C LYS A 10 -3.12 9.08 4.03
N GLN A 11 -2.46 9.26 5.18
CA GLN A 11 -2.92 10.18 6.22
C GLN A 11 -2.99 11.64 5.75
N ASP A 12 -2.19 12.02 4.75
CA ASP A 12 -2.21 13.35 4.13
C ASP A 12 -3.32 13.52 3.07
N GLY A 13 -4.13 12.48 2.85
CA GLY A 13 -5.23 12.47 1.89
C GLY A 13 -4.82 12.10 0.46
N THR A 14 -3.54 11.90 0.17
CA THR A 14 -3.08 11.47 -1.15
C THR A 14 -3.27 9.97 -1.36
N ASP A 15 -3.45 9.57 -2.61
CA ASP A 15 -3.57 8.16 -2.98
C ASP A 15 -2.18 7.52 -3.13
N GLN A 16 -2.05 6.29 -2.64
CA GLN A 16 -0.85 5.46 -2.76
C GLN A 16 -1.21 4.15 -3.43
N SER A 17 -0.58 3.87 -4.58
CA SER A 17 -0.65 2.55 -5.18
C SER A 17 0.24 1.58 -4.41
N MET A 18 -0.28 0.39 -4.11
CA MET A 18 0.52 -0.66 -3.48
C MET A 18 1.48 -1.33 -4.47
N ALA A 19 1.26 -1.21 -5.78
CA ALA A 19 2.15 -1.74 -6.82
C ALA A 19 3.57 -1.15 -6.74
N GLU A 20 3.73 0.06 -6.22
CA GLU A 20 5.03 0.72 -6.02
C GLU A 20 5.95 -0.04 -5.05
N TYR A 21 5.39 -0.89 -4.18
CA TYR A 21 6.14 -1.70 -3.23
C TYR A 21 6.45 -3.11 -3.71
N GLN A 22 6.18 -3.42 -4.99
CA GLN A 22 6.42 -4.75 -5.53
C GLN A 22 7.91 -5.13 -5.44
N GLY A 23 8.17 -6.31 -4.88
CA GLY A 23 9.53 -6.83 -4.66
C GLY A 23 10.16 -6.41 -3.32
N GLN A 24 9.44 -5.64 -2.50
CA GLN A 24 9.86 -5.26 -1.16
C GLN A 24 9.13 -6.09 -0.10
N VAL A 25 9.79 -6.36 1.03
CA VAL A 25 9.13 -6.95 2.20
C VAL A 25 8.41 -5.83 2.96
N LEU A 26 7.09 -6.00 3.14
CA LEU A 26 6.23 -5.01 3.80
C LEU A 26 5.71 -5.54 5.14
N LEU A 27 5.75 -4.69 6.17
CA LEU A 27 5.11 -4.92 7.46
C LEU A 27 3.88 -4.01 7.57
N ILE A 28 2.69 -4.60 7.67
CA ILE A 28 1.44 -3.86 7.86
C ILE A 28 1.04 -3.96 9.33
N VAL A 29 0.79 -2.82 9.96
CA VAL A 29 0.34 -2.71 11.35
C VAL A 29 -1.03 -2.02 11.36
N ASN A 30 -1.97 -2.56 12.13
CA ASN A 30 -3.26 -1.95 12.39
C ASN A 30 -3.24 -1.34 13.80
N MET A 31 -3.69 -0.09 13.94
CA MET A 31 -3.76 0.62 15.23
C MET A 31 -5.21 0.81 15.66
#